data_AF-A0A850CHY8-F1
#
_entry.id   AF-A0A850CHY8-F1
#
_cell.length_a   1.000
_cell.length_b   1.000
_cell.length_c   1.000
_cell.angle_alpha   90.00
_cell.angle_beta   90.00
_cell.angle_gamma   90.00
#
_symmetry.space_group_name_H-M   'P 1'
#
loop_
_entity.id
_entity.type
_entity.pdbx_description
1 polymer ?
#
loop_
_entity_poly.entity_id
_entity_poly.type
_entity_poly.pdbx_seq_one_letter_code
_entity_poly.pdbx_strand_id
1 'polypeptide(L)'
;MDPVPYCPDDVVNSASLLERGLTSHDIARLCRAGTLHPLVRGWFATRPLRDQVDRHLLSARALTRHFDGRAVPSHHSRLLALGLPVWRADVAVVHLTRVHDRGSRKREGFTVHPAIDGLDVVRSTRADGMPAAVAIVQTGILNGPMDALIAADGALHLGLVDESDIVAALVLFAGRTGVAPVRAALAHADGRHESPGETRLAAVLRDLGVRTTPQVWIPTRQGAKRVDALLDEHPVVLEFDGAVKYR
;
A
#
# COMPACT_ATOMS: atom_id res chain seq x y z
N MET A 1 12.66 8.29 34.83
CA MET A 1 12.25 9.08 33.67
C MET A 1 12.37 8.17 32.47
N ASP A 2 11.32 7.99 31.66
CA ASP A 2 11.41 7.15 30.46
C ASP A 2 12.44 7.79 29.50
N PRO A 3 13.54 7.09 29.18
CA PRO A 3 14.57 7.63 28.30
C PRO A 3 14.04 7.88 26.88
N VAL A 4 12.97 7.20 26.46
CA VAL A 4 12.35 7.38 25.15
C VAL A 4 11.25 8.45 25.26
N PRO A 5 11.26 9.49 24.40
CA PRO A 5 10.16 10.43 24.35
C PRO A 5 8.84 9.73 24.01
N TYR A 6 7.73 10.26 24.53
CA TYR A 6 6.44 9.93 23.97
C TYR A 6 6.40 10.35 22.49
N CYS A 7 6.24 9.38 21.61
CA CYS A 7 6.20 9.57 20.17
C CYS A 7 4.83 9.11 19.65
N PRO A 8 3.89 10.03 19.34
CA PRO A 8 2.53 9.65 18.95
C PRO A 8 2.46 8.79 17.67
N ASP A 9 3.52 8.81 16.85
CA ASP A 9 3.60 8.05 15.60
C ASP A 9 4.49 6.79 15.69
N ASP A 10 4.93 6.44 16.91
CA ASP A 10 5.87 5.34 17.24
C ASP A 10 7.28 5.47 16.63
N VAL A 11 7.68 6.64 16.13
CA VAL A 11 9.00 6.88 15.52
C VAL A 11 9.75 8.04 16.15
N VAL A 12 11.06 7.88 16.32
CA VAL A 12 11.96 8.90 16.86
C VAL A 12 13.27 8.93 16.06
N ASN A 13 13.84 10.12 15.89
CA ASN A 13 15.14 10.27 15.24
C ASN A 13 16.27 10.44 16.27
N SER A 14 17.50 10.20 15.84
CA SER A 14 18.67 10.33 16.70
C SER A 14 18.86 11.76 17.21
N ALA A 15 18.54 12.79 16.42
CA ALA A 15 18.69 14.18 16.83
C ALA A 15 17.82 14.53 18.05
N SER A 16 16.55 14.13 18.05
CA SER A 16 15.63 14.32 19.18
C SER A 16 16.03 13.52 20.42
N LEU A 17 16.68 12.36 20.27
CA LEU A 17 17.26 11.63 21.40
C LEU A 17 18.49 12.34 21.96
N LEU A 18 19.37 12.87 21.10
CA LEU A 18 20.53 13.66 21.51
C LEU A 18 20.12 14.96 22.23
N GLU A 19 19.08 15.64 21.75
CA GLU A 19 18.50 16.84 22.38
C GLU A 19 17.96 16.55 23.80
N ARG A 20 17.57 15.29 24.06
CA ARG A 20 17.15 14.83 25.40
C ARG A 20 18.32 14.36 26.28
N GLY A 21 19.55 14.57 25.83
CA GLY A 21 20.76 14.22 26.58
C GLY A 21 21.22 12.77 26.45
N LEU A 22 20.62 11.97 25.56
CA LEU A 22 21.14 10.63 25.29
C LEU A 22 22.39 10.73 24.42
N THR A 23 23.39 9.90 24.68
CA THR A 23 24.55 9.77 23.80
C THR A 23 24.33 8.71 22.72
N SER A 24 25.18 8.69 21.68
CA SER A 24 25.19 7.58 20.71
C SER A 24 25.38 6.21 21.38
N HIS A 25 26.11 6.15 22.51
CA HIS A 25 26.27 4.94 23.29
C HIS A 25 24.97 4.52 23.98
N ASP A 26 24.22 5.47 24.54
CA ASP A 26 22.91 5.21 25.14
C ASP A 26 21.90 4.71 24.10
N ILE A 27 21.86 5.33 22.91
CA ILE A 27 21.00 4.89 21.81
C ILE A 27 21.35 3.45 21.40
N ALA A 28 22.64 3.13 21.24
CA ALA A 28 23.07 1.76 20.92
C ALA A 28 22.70 0.77 22.03
N ARG A 29 22.77 1.17 23.30
CA ARG A 29 22.33 0.35 24.44
C ARG A 29 20.82 0.11 24.41
N LEU A 30 20.01 1.14 24.12
CA LEU A 30 18.56 1.01 23.98
C LEU A 30 18.16 0.09 22.82
N CYS A 31 18.89 0.12 21.71
CA CYS A 31 18.70 -0.81 20.60
C CYS A 31 19.02 -2.26 21.02
N ARG A 32 20.14 -2.49 21.72
CA ARG A 32 20.49 -3.83 22.23
C ARG A 32 19.50 -4.35 23.27
N ALA A 33 18.89 -3.45 24.05
CA ALA A 33 17.88 -3.79 25.05
C ALA A 33 16.48 -4.01 24.45
N GLY A 34 16.29 -3.79 23.13
CA GLY A 34 14.98 -3.92 22.48
C GLY A 34 13.98 -2.82 22.85
N THR A 35 14.46 -1.68 23.36
CA THR A 35 13.61 -0.51 23.64
C THR A 35 13.46 0.39 22.41
N LEU A 36 14.50 0.45 21.58
CA LEU A 36 14.47 1.11 20.28
C LEU A 36 14.73 0.08 19.18
N HIS A 37 14.01 0.17 18.07
CA HIS A 37 14.19 -0.75 16.94
C HIS A 37 14.61 0.02 15.69
N PRO A 38 15.80 -0.24 15.12
CA PRO A 38 16.26 0.45 13.92
C PRO A 38 15.30 0.29 12.73
N LEU A 39 15.01 1.40 12.04
CA LEU A 39 14.15 1.45 10.84
C LEU A 39 14.96 1.84 9.60
N VAL A 40 15.43 3.08 9.58
CA VAL A 40 16.32 3.66 8.56
C VAL A 40 17.42 4.44 9.27
N ARG A 41 18.43 4.90 8.53
CA ARG A 41 19.57 5.61 9.13
C ARG A 41 19.11 6.77 10.02
N GLY A 42 19.43 6.68 11.31
CA GLY A 42 19.13 7.70 12.31
C GLY A 42 17.68 7.73 12.79
N TRP A 43 16.86 6.73 12.44
CA TRP A 43 15.45 6.63 12.86
C TRP A 43 15.14 5.27 13.47
N PHE A 44 14.32 5.30 14.51
CA PHE A 44 14.00 4.14 15.33
C PHE A 44 12.50 4.09 15.61
N ALA A 45 11.95 2.88 15.71
CA ALA A 45 10.65 2.66 16.31
C ALA A 45 10.79 2.63 17.84
N THR A 46 9.78 3.16 18.53
CA THR A 46 9.69 3.21 20.01
C THR A 46 8.92 2.02 20.59
N ARG A 47 8.54 1.07 19.74
CA ARG A 47 7.90 -0.20 20.13
C ARG A 47 8.41 -1.35 19.25
N PRO A 48 8.25 -2.61 19.69
CA PRO A 48 8.54 -3.78 18.86
C PRO A 48 7.79 -3.76 17.53
N LEU A 49 8.46 -4.25 16.50
CA LEU A 49 7.92 -4.42 15.16
C LEU A 49 7.10 -5.70 15.11
N ARG A 50 5.88 -5.63 14.61
CA ARG A 50 4.97 -6.78 14.53
C ARG A 50 5.33 -7.72 13.39
N ASP A 51 5.57 -7.15 12.21
CA ASP A 51 5.90 -7.87 10.97
C ASP A 51 6.65 -6.94 9.99
N GLN A 52 6.85 -7.41 8.76
CA GLN A 52 7.51 -6.61 7.71
C GLN A 52 6.67 -5.41 7.24
N VAL A 53 5.34 -5.51 7.25
CA VAL A 53 4.44 -4.43 6.86
C VAL A 53 4.44 -3.33 7.93
N ASP A 54 4.41 -3.71 9.20
CA ASP A 54 4.53 -2.78 10.32
C ASP A 54 5.88 -2.05 10.30
N ARG A 55 6.97 -2.77 10.03
CA ARG A 55 8.28 -2.16 9.78
C ARG A 55 8.22 -1.18 8.61
N HIS A 56 7.59 -1.56 7.49
CA HIS A 56 7.46 -0.71 6.32
C HIS A 56 6.72 0.59 6.64
N LEU A 57 5.58 0.50 7.33
CA LEU A 57 4.76 1.66 7.71
C LEU A 57 5.50 2.61 8.64
N LEU A 58 6.21 2.07 9.65
CA LEU A 58 7.02 2.89 10.56
C LEU A 58 8.21 3.53 9.82
N SER A 59 8.89 2.79 8.94
CA SER A 59 9.95 3.33 8.08
C SER A 59 9.42 4.44 7.15
N ALA A 60 8.22 4.28 6.59
CA ALA A 60 7.58 5.30 5.75
C ALA A 60 7.30 6.58 6.56
N ARG A 61 6.73 6.46 7.77
CA ARG A 61 6.52 7.60 8.67
C ARG A 61 7.83 8.31 9.01
N ALA A 62 8.85 7.54 9.38
CA ALA A 62 10.18 8.07 9.69
C ALA A 62 10.79 8.83 8.50
N LEU A 63 10.68 8.30 7.29
CA LEU A 63 11.19 8.96 6.09
C LEU A 63 10.37 10.19 5.71
N THR A 64 9.04 10.17 5.83
CA THR A 64 8.20 11.36 5.59
C THR A 64 8.61 12.51 6.52
N ARG A 65 8.88 12.20 7.80
CA ARG A 65 9.43 13.18 8.76
C ARG A 65 10.85 13.61 8.40
N HIS A 66 11.71 12.69 8.00
CA HIS A 66 13.09 12.99 7.57
C HIS A 66 13.14 13.96 6.38
N PHE A 67 12.24 13.80 5.42
CA PHE A 67 12.15 14.68 4.27
C PHE A 67 11.40 15.99 4.55
N ASP A 68 10.80 16.11 5.73
CA ASP A 68 10.12 17.31 6.21
C ASP A 68 9.07 17.82 5.19
N GLY A 69 8.19 16.91 4.77
CA GLY A 69 7.14 17.21 3.80
C GLY A 69 7.59 17.32 2.34
N ARG A 70 8.89 17.27 2.03
CA ARG A 70 9.39 17.33 0.64
C ARG A 70 9.22 16.04 -0.15
N ALA A 71 8.94 14.93 0.53
CA ALA A 71 8.62 13.65 -0.10
C ALA A 71 7.58 12.90 0.74
N VAL A 72 6.65 12.23 0.06
CA VAL A 72 5.50 11.58 0.69
C VAL A 72 5.31 10.15 0.17
N PRO A 73 4.64 9.26 0.93
CA PRO A 73 4.38 7.88 0.51
C PRO A 73 3.71 7.81 -0.87
N SER A 74 4.22 6.91 -1.71
CA SER A 74 3.73 6.65 -3.07
C SER A 74 3.83 5.15 -3.39
N HIS A 75 3.37 4.73 -4.57
CA HIS A 75 3.37 3.30 -4.98
C HIS A 75 2.77 2.42 -3.86
N HIS A 76 3.32 1.22 -3.62
CA HIS A 76 2.81 0.30 -2.60
C HIS A 76 2.95 0.83 -1.18
N SER A 77 3.87 1.75 -0.89
CA SER A 77 3.94 2.39 0.43
C SER A 77 2.71 3.21 0.76
N ARG A 78 2.15 3.89 -0.25
CA ARG A 78 0.88 4.59 -0.08
C ARG A 78 -0.29 3.61 0.06
N LEU A 79 -0.30 2.53 -0.72
CA LEU A 79 -1.33 1.49 -0.62
C LEU A 79 -1.37 0.88 0.79
N LEU A 80 -0.22 0.46 1.31
CA LEU A 80 -0.10 -0.07 2.67
C LEU A 80 -0.55 0.94 3.72
N ALA A 81 -0.19 2.22 3.57
CA ALA A 81 -0.61 3.27 4.49
C ALA A 81 -2.14 3.52 4.49
N LEU A 82 -2.82 3.18 3.39
CA LEU A 82 -4.28 3.24 3.27
C LEU A 82 -4.97 1.93 3.70
N GLY A 83 -4.21 0.92 4.11
CA GLY A 83 -4.74 -0.41 4.43
C GLY A 83 -5.15 -1.22 3.19
N LEU A 84 -4.65 -0.85 2.01
CA LEU A 84 -4.94 -1.55 0.76
C LEU A 84 -4.02 -2.77 0.57
N PRO A 85 -4.53 -3.84 -0.07
CA PRO A 85 -3.75 -5.03 -0.31
C PRO A 85 -2.64 -4.79 -1.34
N VAL A 86 -1.56 -5.55 -1.20
CA VAL A 86 -0.45 -5.65 -2.15
C VAL A 86 -0.11 -7.13 -2.35
N TRP A 87 0.40 -7.52 -3.52
CA TRP A 87 0.63 -8.94 -3.83
C TRP A 87 2.11 -9.30 -4.00
N ARG A 88 2.79 -8.69 -4.97
CA ARG A 88 4.22 -8.92 -5.28
C ARG A 88 5.12 -7.77 -4.84
N ALA A 89 4.55 -6.77 -4.18
CA ALA A 89 5.31 -5.63 -3.68
C ALA A 89 6.41 -6.09 -2.71
N ASP A 90 7.64 -5.63 -2.97
CA ASP A 90 8.74 -5.76 -2.02
C ASP A 90 8.51 -4.81 -0.83
N VAL A 91 7.93 -5.34 0.24
CA VAL A 91 7.64 -4.58 1.46
C VAL A 91 8.90 -4.18 2.23
N ALA A 92 10.09 -4.68 1.87
CA ALA A 92 11.35 -4.21 2.45
C ALA A 92 11.76 -2.83 1.92
N VAL A 93 11.20 -2.37 0.79
CA VAL A 93 11.55 -1.08 0.17
C VAL A 93 10.39 -0.10 0.31
N VAL A 94 10.63 1.01 1.00
CA VAL A 94 9.70 2.15 1.05
C VAL A 94 9.81 3.01 -0.21
N HIS A 95 8.69 3.36 -0.80
CA HIS A 95 8.60 4.27 -1.95
C HIS A 95 7.98 5.61 -1.54
N LEU A 96 8.67 6.67 -1.91
CA LEU A 96 8.24 8.05 -1.74
C LEU A 96 8.27 8.76 -3.08
N THR A 97 7.41 9.75 -3.25
CA THR A 97 7.46 10.69 -4.37
C THR A 97 7.70 12.09 -3.82
N ARG A 98 8.59 12.83 -4.47
CA ARG A 98 8.84 14.23 -4.15
C ARG A 98 7.62 15.09 -4.45
N VAL A 99 7.46 16.14 -3.66
CA VAL A 99 6.32 17.06 -3.83
C VAL A 99 6.58 18.09 -4.92
N HIS A 100 7.80 18.64 -5.01
CA HIS A 100 8.10 19.73 -5.95
C HIS A 100 9.32 19.48 -6.84
N ASP A 101 10.31 18.70 -6.40
CA ASP A 101 11.56 18.54 -7.14
C ASP A 101 11.65 17.24 -7.95
N ARG A 102 12.42 17.28 -9.05
CA ARG A 102 12.55 16.16 -9.99
C ARG A 102 13.71 15.20 -9.70
N GLY A 103 14.41 15.37 -8.58
CA GLY A 103 15.52 14.49 -8.23
C GLY A 103 15.05 13.07 -7.93
N SER A 104 15.84 12.05 -8.24
CA SER A 104 15.60 10.69 -7.74
C SER A 104 16.66 10.32 -6.71
N ARG A 105 16.33 9.41 -5.79
CA ARG A 105 17.30 8.87 -4.83
C ARG A 105 16.96 7.42 -4.51
N LYS A 106 17.94 6.54 -4.66
CA LYS A 106 17.87 5.16 -4.20
C LYS A 106 18.88 4.92 -3.08
N ARG A 107 18.43 4.26 -2.02
CA ARG A 107 19.24 3.81 -0.88
C ARG A 107 18.73 2.44 -0.45
N GLU A 108 19.49 1.77 0.40
CA GLU A 108 19.01 0.56 1.06
C GLU A 108 17.72 0.87 1.84
N GLY A 109 16.68 0.06 1.63
CA GLY A 109 15.39 0.20 2.30
C GLY A 109 14.44 1.28 1.77
N PHE A 110 14.86 2.17 0.86
CA PHE A 110 13.92 3.13 0.25
C PHE A 110 14.32 3.71 -1.11
N THR A 111 13.31 4.13 -1.86
CA THR A 111 13.42 4.88 -3.12
C THR A 111 12.57 6.14 -3.07
N VAL A 112 13.16 7.27 -3.46
CA VAL A 112 12.48 8.54 -3.67
C VAL A 112 12.42 8.83 -5.16
N HIS A 113 11.20 8.96 -5.67
CA HIS A 113 10.88 9.23 -7.06
C HIS A 113 10.72 10.73 -7.32
N PRO A 114 10.98 11.19 -8.56
CA PRO A 114 10.70 12.57 -8.97
C PRO A 114 9.24 12.98 -8.76
N ALA A 115 9.00 14.27 -8.55
CA ALA A 115 7.66 14.84 -8.54
C ALA A 115 6.91 14.58 -9.85
N ILE A 116 5.58 14.48 -9.75
CA ILE A 116 4.65 14.35 -10.87
C ILE A 116 4.01 15.72 -11.07
N ASP A 117 4.12 16.25 -12.29
CA ASP A 117 3.59 17.58 -12.61
C ASP A 117 2.07 17.62 -12.48
N GLY A 118 1.54 18.69 -11.89
CA GLY A 118 0.10 18.91 -11.73
C GLY A 118 -0.57 18.04 -10.66
N LEU A 119 0.22 17.41 -9.77
CA LEU A 119 -0.30 16.55 -8.72
C LEU A 119 0.03 17.09 -7.32
N ASP A 120 -1.03 17.36 -6.55
CA ASP A 120 -0.90 17.72 -5.15
C ASP A 120 -0.93 16.49 -4.22
N VAL A 121 -0.27 16.63 -3.07
CA VAL A 121 -0.32 15.64 -2.00
C VAL A 121 -1.71 15.64 -1.36
N VAL A 122 -2.28 14.46 -1.15
CA VAL A 122 -3.49 14.32 -0.35
C VAL A 122 -3.10 14.33 1.12
N ARG A 123 -3.59 15.35 1.84
CA ARG A 123 -3.49 15.41 3.30
C ARG A 123 -4.68 14.70 3.92
N SER A 124 -4.43 13.80 4.88
CA SER A 124 -5.52 13.06 5.53
C SER A 124 -5.18 12.70 6.98
N THR A 125 -6.22 12.39 7.76
CA THR A 125 -6.07 11.91 9.14
C THR A 125 -5.39 10.55 9.23
N ARG A 126 -5.43 9.72 8.17
CA ARG A 126 -4.82 8.38 8.16
C ARG A 126 -3.34 8.42 7.80
N ALA A 127 -3.00 9.07 6.68
CA ALA A 127 -1.63 9.30 6.25
C ALA A 127 -1.63 10.34 5.12
N ASP A 128 -0.68 11.26 5.14
CA ASP A 128 -0.39 12.09 3.97
C ASP A 128 0.30 11.25 2.89
N GLY A 129 0.05 11.53 1.61
CA GLY A 129 0.62 10.75 0.53
C GLY A 129 0.12 11.14 -0.85
N MET A 130 0.59 10.41 -1.87
CA MET A 130 0.02 10.50 -3.20
C MET A 130 -1.47 10.09 -3.18
N PRO A 131 -2.30 10.61 -4.11
CA PRO A 131 -3.67 10.12 -4.28
C PRO A 131 -3.70 8.59 -4.48
N ALA A 132 -4.72 7.92 -3.96
CA ALA A 132 -4.82 6.46 -3.97
C ALA A 132 -4.78 5.89 -5.40
N ALA A 133 -5.54 6.47 -6.34
CA ALA A 133 -5.53 6.09 -7.75
C ALA A 133 -4.15 6.25 -8.42
N VAL A 134 -3.41 7.32 -8.07
CA VAL A 134 -2.03 7.49 -8.54
C VAL A 134 -1.12 6.40 -7.99
N ALA A 135 -1.23 6.09 -6.69
CA ALA A 135 -0.45 5.04 -6.06
C ALA A 135 -0.74 3.65 -6.65
N ILE A 136 -1.99 3.38 -7.03
CA ILE A 136 -2.40 2.15 -7.73
C ILE A 136 -1.65 2.03 -9.06
N VAL A 137 -1.70 3.06 -9.92
CA VAL A 137 -1.05 3.04 -11.23
C VAL A 137 0.48 2.93 -11.09
N GLN A 138 1.06 3.69 -10.16
CA GLN A 138 2.48 3.62 -9.82
C GLN A 138 2.93 2.21 -9.39
N THR A 139 2.15 1.57 -8.51
CA THR A 139 2.38 0.20 -8.06
C THR A 139 2.30 -0.77 -9.23
N GLY A 140 1.30 -0.58 -10.11
CA GLY A 140 1.14 -1.39 -11.31
C GLY A 140 2.35 -1.31 -12.25
N ILE A 141 2.88 -0.11 -12.47
CA ILE A 141 4.05 0.10 -13.33
C ILE A 141 5.29 -0.55 -12.73
N LEU A 142 5.44 -0.51 -11.40
CA LEU A 142 6.62 -1.03 -10.70
C LEU A 142 6.59 -2.55 -10.51
N ASN A 143 5.46 -3.10 -10.04
CA ASN A 143 5.33 -4.48 -9.58
C ASN A 143 4.57 -5.37 -10.58
N GLY A 144 3.74 -4.77 -11.43
CA GLY A 144 2.99 -5.46 -12.47
C GLY A 144 1.47 -5.16 -12.44
N PRO A 145 0.77 -5.42 -13.56
CA PRO A 145 -0.64 -5.08 -13.74
C PRO A 145 -1.58 -5.72 -12.71
N MET A 146 -1.29 -6.95 -12.25
CA MET A 146 -2.10 -7.63 -11.24
C MET A 146 -2.05 -6.95 -9.87
N ASP A 147 -0.90 -6.39 -9.46
CA ASP A 147 -0.81 -5.62 -8.22
C ASP A 147 -1.64 -4.33 -8.31
N ALA A 148 -1.70 -3.70 -9.49
CA ALA A 148 -2.57 -2.56 -9.73
C ALA A 148 -4.05 -2.95 -9.60
N LEU A 149 -4.46 -4.05 -10.22
CA LEU A 149 -5.85 -4.51 -10.20
C LEU A 149 -6.31 -4.89 -8.78
N ILE A 150 -5.50 -5.65 -8.04
CA ILE A 150 -5.79 -6.00 -6.63
C ILE A 150 -5.94 -4.76 -5.76
N ALA A 151 -5.06 -3.77 -5.94
CA ALA A 151 -5.13 -2.52 -5.20
C ALA A 151 -6.35 -1.67 -5.59
N ALA A 152 -6.73 -1.69 -6.87
CA ALA A 152 -7.90 -0.99 -7.38
C ALA A 152 -9.20 -1.57 -6.84
N ASP A 153 -9.38 -2.89 -6.90
CA ASP A 153 -10.57 -3.57 -6.35
C ASP A 153 -10.72 -3.27 -4.87
N GLY A 154 -9.64 -3.40 -4.08
CA GLY A 154 -9.64 -3.05 -2.66
C GLY A 154 -9.96 -1.58 -2.39
N ALA A 155 -9.49 -0.66 -3.25
CA ALA A 155 -9.77 0.76 -3.09
C ALA A 155 -11.21 1.14 -3.46
N LEU A 156 -11.76 0.53 -4.50
CA LEU A 156 -13.16 0.65 -4.88
C LEU A 156 -14.08 0.07 -3.81
N HIS A 157 -13.75 -1.13 -3.30
CA HIS A 157 -14.49 -1.79 -2.22
C HIS A 157 -14.57 -0.93 -0.96
N LEU A 158 -13.47 -0.28 -0.58
CA LEU A 158 -13.42 0.62 0.57
C LEU A 158 -13.95 2.04 0.29
N GLY A 159 -14.37 2.34 -0.93
CA GLY A 159 -14.82 3.68 -1.35
C GLY A 159 -13.73 4.75 -1.25
N LEU A 160 -12.46 4.37 -1.37
CA LEU A 160 -11.33 5.30 -1.34
C LEU A 160 -11.07 5.99 -2.69
N VAL A 161 -11.57 5.40 -3.77
CA VAL A 161 -11.53 5.89 -5.14
C VAL A 161 -12.81 5.50 -5.86
N ASP A 162 -13.11 6.17 -6.96
CA ASP A 162 -14.05 5.70 -7.97
C ASP A 162 -13.35 5.39 -9.31
N GLU A 163 -14.12 4.93 -10.30
CA GLU A 163 -13.60 4.64 -11.64
C GLU A 163 -13.00 5.88 -12.32
N SER A 164 -13.56 7.06 -12.07
CA SER A 164 -13.10 8.32 -12.67
C SER A 164 -11.73 8.72 -12.14
N ASP A 165 -11.45 8.47 -10.86
CA ASP A 165 -10.13 8.67 -10.24
C ASP A 165 -9.07 7.78 -10.92
N ILE A 166 -9.40 6.51 -11.18
CA ILE A 166 -8.50 5.55 -11.84
C ILE A 166 -8.19 6.00 -13.27
N VAL A 167 -9.20 6.42 -14.02
CA VAL A 167 -9.04 6.94 -15.38
C VAL A 167 -8.17 8.20 -15.38
N ALA A 168 -8.44 9.15 -14.48
CA ALA A 168 -7.64 10.37 -14.34
C ALA A 168 -6.17 10.06 -14.02
N ALA A 169 -5.92 9.13 -13.10
CA ALA A 169 -4.56 8.68 -12.79
C ALA A 169 -3.86 8.06 -14.02
N LEU A 170 -4.55 7.22 -14.79
CA LEU A 170 -4.00 6.61 -16.00
C LEU A 170 -3.65 7.61 -17.11
N VAL A 171 -4.31 8.78 -17.14
CA VAL A 171 -3.98 9.89 -18.05
C VAL A 171 -2.66 10.53 -17.64
N LEU A 172 -2.40 10.73 -16.34
CA LEU A 172 -1.14 11.31 -15.84
C LEU A 172 0.09 10.48 -16.23
N PHE A 173 -0.07 9.17 -16.41
CA PHE A 173 1.00 8.26 -16.84
C PHE A 173 0.94 7.90 -18.33
N ALA A 174 0.16 8.60 -19.15
CA ALA A 174 0.13 8.37 -20.59
C ALA A 174 1.54 8.44 -21.20
N GLY A 175 1.86 7.50 -22.08
CA GLY A 175 3.19 7.39 -22.71
C GLY A 175 4.31 6.85 -21.82
N ARG A 176 4.07 6.61 -20.52
CA ARG A 176 5.07 5.96 -19.64
C ARG A 176 5.20 4.48 -19.98
N THR A 177 6.43 3.99 -20.06
CA THR A 177 6.72 2.55 -20.18
C THR A 177 6.04 1.79 -19.05
N GLY A 178 5.36 0.68 -19.39
CA GLY A 178 4.65 -0.16 -18.44
C GLY A 178 3.20 0.25 -18.15
N VAL A 179 2.74 1.45 -18.56
CA VAL A 179 1.34 1.87 -18.30
C VAL A 179 0.30 1.10 -19.11
N ALA A 180 0.65 0.63 -20.32
CA ALA A 180 -0.28 -0.07 -21.21
C ALA A 180 -0.87 -1.35 -20.60
N PRO A 181 -0.06 -2.32 -20.09
CA PRO A 181 -0.62 -3.49 -19.42
C PRO A 181 -1.38 -3.14 -18.13
N VAL A 182 -0.96 -2.11 -17.40
CA VAL A 182 -1.66 -1.62 -16.20
C VAL A 182 -3.05 -1.10 -16.56
N ARG A 183 -3.16 -0.30 -17.62
CA ARG A 183 -4.43 0.20 -18.17
C ARG A 183 -5.36 -0.95 -18.56
N ALA A 184 -4.83 -1.97 -19.24
CA ALA A 184 -5.60 -3.13 -19.65
C ALA A 184 -6.16 -3.91 -18.45
N ALA A 185 -5.35 -4.10 -17.39
CA ALA A 185 -5.83 -4.75 -16.18
C ALA A 185 -6.87 -3.92 -15.41
N LEU A 186 -6.63 -2.61 -15.26
CA LEU A 186 -7.54 -1.70 -14.55
C LEU A 186 -8.90 -1.50 -15.24
N ALA A 187 -9.01 -1.81 -16.54
CA ALA A 187 -10.30 -1.87 -17.23
C ALA A 187 -11.23 -2.97 -16.69
N HIS A 188 -10.69 -3.85 -15.84
CA HIS A 188 -11.43 -4.93 -15.18
C HIS A 188 -11.56 -4.75 -13.67
N ALA A 189 -11.28 -3.55 -13.15
CA ALA A 189 -11.45 -3.26 -11.74
C ALA A 189 -12.94 -3.39 -11.34
N ASP A 190 -13.20 -4.04 -10.21
CA ASP A 190 -14.53 -4.29 -9.68
C ASP A 190 -14.50 -4.28 -8.15
N GLY A 191 -15.12 -3.27 -7.55
CA GLY A 191 -15.16 -3.09 -6.10
C GLY A 191 -15.97 -4.15 -5.33
N ARG A 192 -16.58 -5.11 -6.03
CA ARG A 192 -17.23 -6.26 -5.40
C ARG A 192 -16.24 -7.32 -4.93
N HIS A 193 -15.03 -7.40 -5.48
CA HIS A 193 -14.03 -8.34 -4.96
C HIS A 193 -13.56 -7.89 -3.56
N GLU A 194 -13.68 -8.77 -2.57
CA GLU A 194 -13.38 -8.46 -1.17
C GLU A 194 -11.96 -8.91 -0.76
N SER A 195 -11.27 -9.65 -1.64
CA SER A 195 -9.93 -10.16 -1.38
C SER A 195 -9.03 -10.18 -2.62
N PRO A 196 -7.69 -10.13 -2.45
CA PRO A 196 -6.74 -10.33 -3.55
C PRO A 196 -6.91 -11.67 -4.26
N GLY A 197 -7.44 -12.67 -3.54
CA GLY A 197 -7.73 -13.99 -4.04
C GLY A 197 -8.83 -13.99 -5.08
N GLU A 198 -9.96 -13.37 -4.75
CA GLU A 198 -11.09 -13.17 -5.66
C GLU A 198 -10.68 -12.43 -6.93
N THR A 199 -9.98 -11.29 -6.80
CA THR A 199 -9.48 -10.53 -7.95
C THR A 199 -8.61 -11.39 -8.88
N ARG A 200 -7.71 -12.21 -8.30
CA ARG A 200 -6.84 -13.10 -9.07
C ARG A 200 -7.60 -14.24 -9.71
N LEU A 201 -8.57 -14.83 -9.01
CA LEU A 201 -9.42 -15.88 -9.54
C LEU A 201 -10.23 -15.35 -10.73
N ALA A 202 -10.87 -14.19 -10.58
CA ALA A 202 -11.60 -13.52 -11.65
C ALA A 202 -10.71 -13.21 -12.87
N ALA A 203 -9.46 -12.78 -12.65
CA ALA A 203 -8.51 -12.55 -13.74
C ALA A 203 -8.16 -13.85 -14.49
N VAL A 204 -7.87 -14.94 -13.77
CA VAL A 204 -7.56 -16.24 -14.39
C VAL A 204 -8.77 -16.78 -15.17
N LEU A 205 -9.97 -16.68 -14.62
CA LEU A 205 -11.18 -17.14 -15.31
C LEU A 205 -11.43 -16.32 -16.59
N ARG A 206 -11.21 -15.01 -16.53
CA ARG A 206 -11.28 -14.13 -17.71
C ARG A 206 -10.27 -14.52 -18.78
N ASP A 207 -9.03 -14.80 -18.40
CA ASP A 207 -7.99 -15.27 -19.33
C ASP A 207 -8.36 -16.61 -19.99
N LEU A 208 -9.14 -17.45 -19.30
CA LEU A 208 -9.69 -18.71 -19.81
C LEU A 208 -11.00 -18.54 -20.60
N GLY A 209 -11.53 -17.32 -20.73
CA GLY A 209 -12.81 -17.04 -21.39
C GLY A 209 -14.04 -17.46 -20.57
N VAL A 210 -13.86 -17.74 -19.28
CA VAL A 210 -14.95 -18.12 -18.36
C VAL A 210 -15.50 -16.85 -17.69
N ARG A 211 -16.80 -16.61 -17.89
CA ARG A 211 -17.50 -15.45 -17.31
C ARG A 211 -17.99 -15.76 -15.89
N THR A 212 -17.81 -14.79 -15.00
CA THR A 212 -18.23 -14.90 -13.61
C THR A 212 -18.84 -13.61 -13.09
N THR A 213 -19.85 -13.76 -12.23
CA THR A 213 -20.43 -12.66 -11.46
C THR A 213 -19.98 -12.76 -10.00
N PRO A 214 -19.31 -11.74 -9.44
CA PRO A 214 -18.88 -11.75 -8.05
C PRO A 214 -20.02 -11.39 -7.08
N GLN A 215 -19.92 -11.86 -5.84
CA GLN A 215 -20.76 -11.49 -4.69
C GLN A 215 -22.28 -11.68 -4.93
N VAL A 216 -22.67 -12.86 -5.40
CA VAL A 216 -24.06 -13.18 -5.77
C VAL A 216 -24.85 -13.69 -4.55
N TRP A 217 -26.07 -13.20 -4.38
CA TRP A 217 -27.02 -13.74 -3.40
C TRP A 217 -27.86 -14.87 -4.01
N ILE A 218 -27.75 -16.06 -3.44
CA ILE A 218 -28.47 -17.26 -3.87
C ILE A 218 -29.54 -17.61 -2.83
N PRO A 219 -30.84 -17.65 -3.20
CA PRO A 219 -31.91 -18.13 -2.33
C PRO A 219 -31.72 -19.62 -1.98
N THR A 220 -31.76 -19.95 -0.69
CA THR A 220 -31.71 -21.35 -0.22
C THR A 220 -32.87 -21.66 0.73
N ARG A 221 -33.09 -22.95 1.02
CA ARG A 221 -34.09 -23.37 2.04
C ARG A 221 -33.79 -22.84 3.45
N GLN A 222 -32.55 -22.41 3.70
CA GLN A 222 -32.10 -21.83 4.97
C GLN A 222 -31.97 -20.30 4.91
N GLY A 223 -32.54 -19.65 3.89
CA GLY A 223 -32.39 -18.21 3.61
C GLY A 223 -31.34 -17.92 2.55
N ALA A 224 -31.28 -16.68 2.08
CA ALA A 224 -30.31 -16.28 1.07
C ALA A 224 -28.87 -16.39 1.60
N LYS A 225 -27.97 -16.93 0.78
CA LYS A 225 -26.53 -17.01 1.07
C LYS A 225 -25.77 -16.21 0.01
N ARG A 226 -24.74 -15.49 0.42
CA ARG A 226 -23.85 -14.78 -0.50
C ARG A 226 -22.64 -15.67 -0.80
N VAL A 227 -22.25 -15.71 -2.07
CA VAL A 227 -21.11 -16.48 -2.56
C VAL A 227 -20.11 -15.57 -3.25
N ASP A 228 -18.83 -15.92 -3.20
CA ASP A 228 -17.77 -15.03 -3.73
C ASP A 228 -17.86 -14.85 -5.25
N ALA A 229 -18.12 -15.92 -5.99
CA ALA A 229 -18.41 -15.85 -7.41
C ALA A 229 -19.34 -16.97 -7.91
N LEU A 230 -20.11 -16.66 -8.94
CA LEU A 230 -20.94 -17.60 -9.70
C LEU A 230 -20.42 -17.70 -11.13
N LEU A 231 -20.30 -18.92 -11.68
CA LEU A 231 -20.07 -19.10 -13.11
C LEU A 231 -21.35 -18.75 -13.87
N ASP A 232 -21.29 -17.84 -14.84
CA ASP A 232 -22.51 -17.33 -15.49
C ASP A 232 -23.20 -18.41 -16.35
N GLU A 233 -22.43 -19.38 -16.86
CA GLU A 233 -22.90 -20.41 -17.81
C GLU A 233 -23.12 -21.78 -17.15
N HIS A 234 -22.82 -21.91 -15.86
CA HIS A 234 -22.86 -23.19 -15.15
C HIS A 234 -23.44 -23.01 -13.74
N PRO A 235 -24.15 -24.02 -13.19
CA PRO A 235 -24.64 -23.98 -11.80
C PRO A 235 -23.50 -24.28 -10.81
N VAL A 236 -22.40 -23.54 -10.90
CA VAL A 236 -21.19 -23.72 -10.11
C VAL A 236 -20.87 -22.43 -9.37
N VAL A 237 -20.75 -22.56 -8.06
CA VAL A 237 -20.29 -21.50 -7.16
C VAL A 237 -18.79 -21.68 -6.91
N LEU A 238 -18.07 -20.56 -6.83
CA LEU A 238 -16.68 -20.50 -6.41
C LEU A 238 -16.61 -19.70 -5.11
N GLU A 239 -15.94 -20.28 -4.09
CA GLU A 239 -15.64 -19.61 -2.82
C GLU A 239 -14.14 -19.49 -2.69
N PHE A 240 -13.64 -18.31 -2.31
CA PHE A 240 -12.24 -18.07 -2.03
C PHE A 240 -12.02 -18.06 -0.51
N ASP A 241 -11.74 -19.24 0.05
CA ASP A 241 -11.28 -19.33 1.43
C ASP A 241 -9.83 -18.85 1.53
N GLY A 242 -9.66 -17.57 1.85
CA GLY A 242 -8.34 -17.00 2.13
C GLY A 242 -7.65 -17.75 3.26
N ALA A 243 -6.35 -18.05 3.10
CA ALA A 243 -5.50 -18.66 4.14
C ALA A 243 -5.22 -17.75 5.35
N VAL A 244 -6.08 -16.76 5.65
CA VAL A 244 -6.00 -15.89 6.82
C VAL A 244 -6.74 -16.56 7.99
N LYS A 245 -6.30 -17.76 8.38
CA LYS A 245 -6.68 -18.38 9.67
C LYS A 245 -5.63 -18.19 10.77
N TYR A 246 -4.48 -17.60 10.48
CA TYR A 246 -3.49 -17.28 11.52
C TYR A 246 -2.99 -15.86 11.29
N ARG A 247 -3.56 -14.93 12.06
CA ARG A 247 -3.03 -13.58 12.28
C ARG A 247 -1.67 -13.64 12.95
#